data_AF-A0A1S1QTD5-F1
#
_entry.id   AF-A0A1S1QTD5-F1
#
_cell.length_a   1.000
_cell.length_b   1.000
_cell.length_c   1.000
_cell.angle_alpha   90.00
_cell.angle_beta   90.00
_cell.angle_gamma   90.00
#
_symmetry.space_group_name_H-M   'P 1'
#
loop_
_entity.id
_entity.type
_entity.pdbx_description
1 polymer ?
#
loop_
_entity_poly.entity_id
_entity_poly.type
_entity_poly.pdbx_seq_one_letter_code
_entity_poly.pdbx_strand_id
1 'polypeptide(L)'
;MAGGDPHPPDAPGDADPHAVAAGDLPRLSLPYADGLITIARVRRTPDAPVCRVSPGDPAHGQRATLVDFVAADAAQAARTAVALVRLAELTAVAVHARYAPSDTAALAVCLAGRLHDVRARRGLAGHVVVADHRPELPAMGAPAEGMGGVDAADLVCVPHLLAVHRRAGEGVRGPWGGPMGPAGVTDRAVWEIMSPDQHRAWLGGRPGPPVDVLEEHLGGLLTLAGLVRSGCAQIPSHAEVLGVLRGGPLTTEAVYRHPGLLLAVAAALGNREE
;
A
#
# COMPACT_ATOMS: atom_id res chain seq x y z
N MET A 1 -32.30 23.35 -39.89
CA MET A 1 -32.56 21.92 -39.65
C MET A 1 -31.32 21.35 -38.99
N ALA A 2 -31.49 20.91 -37.76
CA ALA A 2 -30.44 20.32 -36.94
C ALA A 2 -30.16 18.88 -37.40
N GLY A 3 -28.89 18.50 -37.40
CA GLY A 3 -28.41 17.16 -37.73
C GLY A 3 -26.94 17.06 -37.36
N GLY A 4 -26.65 17.19 -36.06
CA GLY A 4 -25.35 16.85 -35.50
C GLY A 4 -25.49 15.49 -34.84
N ASP A 5 -24.86 14.47 -35.42
CA ASP A 5 -24.78 13.13 -34.86
C ASP A 5 -24.17 13.19 -33.45
N PRO A 6 -24.75 12.47 -32.46
CA PRO A 6 -24.14 12.36 -31.15
C PRO A 6 -22.83 11.58 -31.25
N HIS A 7 -21.75 12.24 -30.86
CA HIS A 7 -20.47 11.61 -30.58
C HIS A 7 -20.72 10.45 -29.59
N PRO A 8 -20.30 9.22 -29.89
CA PRO A 8 -20.48 8.11 -28.96
C PRO A 8 -19.73 8.42 -27.66
N PRO A 9 -20.31 8.07 -26.49
CA PRO A 9 -19.61 8.22 -25.22
C PRO A 9 -18.30 7.44 -25.26
N ASP A 10 -17.27 8.07 -24.71
CA ASP A 10 -15.90 7.59 -24.61
C ASP A 10 -15.83 6.07 -24.42
N ALA A 11 -15.01 5.43 -25.27
CA ALA A 11 -14.64 4.03 -25.12
C ALA A 11 -14.21 3.77 -23.66
N PRO A 12 -14.52 2.57 -23.10
CA PRO A 12 -14.12 2.25 -21.73
C PRO A 12 -12.61 2.40 -21.63
N GLY A 13 -12.19 3.46 -20.95
CA GLY A 13 -10.80 3.78 -20.70
C GLY A 13 -10.15 2.57 -20.04
N ASP A 14 -8.99 2.23 -20.57
CA ASP A 14 -8.05 1.22 -20.10
C ASP A 14 -8.02 1.22 -18.56
N ALA A 15 -8.83 0.34 -17.96
CA ALA A 15 -8.91 0.23 -16.52
C ALA A 15 -7.55 -0.25 -16.05
N ASP A 16 -6.90 0.48 -15.14
CA ASP A 16 -5.65 0.02 -14.53
C ASP A 16 -5.88 -1.44 -14.08
N PRO A 17 -5.15 -2.44 -14.59
CA PRO A 17 -5.36 -3.83 -14.24
C PRO A 17 -5.12 -4.10 -12.74
N HIS A 18 -4.62 -3.09 -12.02
CA HIS A 18 -4.41 -3.07 -10.58
C HIS A 18 -5.38 -2.15 -9.81
N ALA A 19 -6.30 -1.45 -10.50
CA ALA A 19 -7.41 -0.77 -9.86
C ALA A 19 -8.39 -1.81 -9.33
N VAL A 20 -8.24 -2.16 -8.06
CA VAL A 20 -9.24 -2.92 -7.34
C VAL A 20 -10.25 -1.89 -6.81
N ALA A 21 -11.48 -1.90 -7.32
CA ALA A 21 -12.53 -1.16 -6.65
C ALA A 21 -12.72 -1.76 -5.25
N ALA A 22 -13.05 -0.94 -4.25
CA ALA A 22 -13.37 -1.46 -2.91
C ALA A 22 -14.47 -2.55 -2.94
N GLY A 23 -15.32 -2.55 -3.99
CA GLY A 23 -16.32 -3.60 -4.25
C GLY A 23 -15.83 -4.85 -5.01
N ASP A 24 -14.63 -4.81 -5.63
CA ASP A 24 -13.97 -5.96 -6.28
C ASP A 24 -13.19 -6.82 -5.29
N LEU A 25 -12.92 -6.28 -4.10
CA LEU A 25 -12.60 -7.12 -2.95
C LEU A 25 -13.88 -7.89 -2.63
N PRO A 26 -13.89 -9.23 -2.72
CA PRO A 26 -15.07 -10.02 -2.41
C PRO A 26 -15.47 -9.62 -1.02
N ARG A 27 -16.58 -8.84 -0.90
CA ARG A 27 -17.03 -8.14 0.31
C ARG A 27 -16.26 -8.67 1.48
N LEU A 28 -15.11 -8.05 1.79
CA LEU A 28 -14.29 -8.51 2.89
C LEU A 28 -15.16 -8.17 4.08
N SER A 29 -16.06 -9.09 4.44
CA SER A 29 -16.82 -9.10 5.67
C SER A 29 -15.78 -9.42 6.72
N LEU A 30 -14.86 -8.47 6.90
CA LEU A 30 -13.79 -8.55 7.87
C LEU A 30 -14.54 -8.73 9.19
N PRO A 31 -14.29 -9.84 9.90
CA PRO A 31 -14.81 -9.94 11.23
C PRO A 31 -14.28 -8.74 12.02
N TYR A 32 -15.05 -8.29 12.99
CA TYR A 32 -14.62 -7.21 13.88
C TYR A 32 -13.52 -7.71 14.83
N ALA A 33 -12.34 -7.94 14.27
CA ALA A 33 -11.23 -8.62 14.88
C ALA A 33 -9.92 -8.19 14.23
N ASP A 34 -8.85 -8.22 15.03
CA ASP A 34 -7.50 -8.08 14.53
C ASP A 34 -7.14 -9.34 13.72
N GLY A 35 -6.37 -9.17 12.66
CA GLY A 35 -6.02 -10.31 11.84
C GLY A 35 -5.20 -10.00 10.60
N LEU A 36 -5.05 -11.04 9.78
CA LEU A 36 -4.22 -11.06 8.60
C LEU A 36 -5.08 -11.38 7.40
N ILE A 37 -5.07 -10.49 6.42
CA ILE A 37 -5.65 -10.74 5.12
C ILE A 37 -4.54 -11.39 4.28
N THR A 38 -4.68 -12.68 4.01
CA THR A 38 -3.72 -13.44 3.21
C THR A 38 -4.07 -13.37 1.73
N ILE A 39 -3.04 -13.27 0.89
CA ILE A 39 -3.19 -13.14 -0.56
C ILE A 39 -2.31 -14.20 -1.23
N ALA A 40 -2.95 -15.12 -1.95
CA ALA A 40 -2.27 -16.18 -2.69
C ALA A 40 -2.63 -16.10 -4.18
N ARG A 41 -1.61 -16.03 -5.05
CA ARG A 41 -1.82 -16.07 -6.50
C ARG A 41 -1.56 -17.47 -7.04
N VAL A 42 -2.64 -18.17 -7.35
CA VAL A 42 -2.61 -19.57 -7.81
C VAL A 42 -2.98 -19.67 -9.29
N ARG A 43 -2.39 -20.63 -10.00
CA ARG A 43 -2.86 -20.97 -11.36
C ARG A 43 -4.09 -21.85 -11.25
N ARG A 44 -5.13 -21.51 -12.02
CA ARG A 44 -6.32 -22.33 -12.18
C ARG A 44 -5.96 -23.59 -12.94
N THR A 45 -6.12 -24.74 -12.29
CA THR A 45 -5.90 -26.06 -12.89
C THR A 45 -7.01 -27.00 -12.43
N PRO A 46 -7.33 -28.06 -13.19
CA PRO A 46 -8.36 -29.03 -12.81
C PRO A 46 -8.04 -29.71 -11.48
N ASP A 47 -6.75 -29.86 -11.17
CA ASP A 47 -6.26 -30.52 -9.96
C ASP A 47 -6.04 -29.57 -8.78
N ALA A 48 -6.19 -28.25 -8.96
CA ALA A 48 -5.97 -27.28 -7.89
C ALA A 48 -6.96 -27.53 -6.73
N PRO A 49 -6.56 -27.42 -5.45
CA PRO A 49 -7.49 -27.64 -4.34
C PRO A 49 -8.52 -26.51 -4.16
N VAL A 50 -8.17 -25.27 -4.51
CA VAL A 50 -8.97 -24.06 -4.18
C VAL A 50 -9.43 -23.28 -5.44
N CYS A 51 -8.91 -23.62 -6.62
CA CYS A 51 -9.18 -22.93 -7.89
C CYS A 51 -9.38 -23.91 -9.05
N ARG A 52 -10.28 -24.89 -8.85
CA ARG A 52 -10.59 -25.90 -9.87
C ARG A 52 -11.31 -25.29 -11.05
N VAL A 53 -10.89 -25.68 -12.23
CA VAL A 53 -11.58 -25.40 -13.49
C VAL A 53 -11.84 -26.71 -14.21
N SER A 54 -12.94 -26.77 -14.95
CA SER A 54 -13.25 -27.99 -15.71
C SER A 54 -12.19 -28.21 -16.80
N PRO A 55 -11.88 -29.46 -17.17
CA PRO A 55 -11.06 -29.73 -18.36
C PRO A 55 -11.67 -29.04 -19.60
N GLY A 56 -10.88 -28.27 -20.33
CA GLY A 56 -11.33 -27.50 -21.50
C GLY A 56 -11.89 -26.10 -21.19
N ASP A 57 -11.92 -25.68 -19.92
CA ASP A 57 -12.30 -24.32 -19.52
C ASP A 57 -11.28 -23.30 -20.07
N PRO A 58 -11.69 -22.21 -20.74
CA PRO A 58 -10.78 -21.15 -21.19
C PRO A 58 -10.04 -20.45 -20.04
N ALA A 59 -10.51 -20.59 -18.80
CA ALA A 59 -9.83 -20.13 -17.60
C ALA A 59 -8.66 -21.04 -17.16
N HIS A 60 -8.47 -22.20 -17.81
CA HIS A 60 -7.35 -23.09 -17.55
C HIS A 60 -6.01 -22.39 -17.76
N GLY A 61 -5.13 -22.48 -16.77
CA GLY A 61 -3.82 -21.83 -16.78
C GLY A 61 -3.84 -20.34 -16.44
N GLN A 62 -5.02 -19.70 -16.32
CA GLN A 62 -5.13 -18.32 -15.86
C GLN A 62 -4.76 -18.21 -14.38
N ARG A 63 -4.26 -17.04 -13.97
CA ARG A 63 -3.92 -16.75 -12.57
C ARG A 63 -5.18 -16.24 -11.85
N ALA A 64 -5.45 -16.79 -10.68
CA ALA A 64 -6.47 -16.32 -9.76
C ALA A 64 -5.81 -15.78 -8.50
N THR A 65 -6.39 -14.73 -7.94
CA THR A 65 -6.01 -14.20 -6.62
C THR A 65 -7.02 -14.72 -5.60
N LEU A 66 -6.51 -15.48 -4.62
CA LEU A 66 -7.27 -15.92 -3.46
C LEU A 66 -6.98 -14.96 -2.31
N VAL A 67 -8.03 -14.49 -1.65
CA VAL A 67 -7.96 -13.62 -0.49
C VAL A 67 -8.71 -14.30 0.65
N ASP A 68 -8.07 -14.42 1.81
CA ASP A 68 -8.67 -15.02 3.01
C ASP A 68 -8.32 -14.20 4.25
N PHE A 69 -9.10 -14.34 5.33
CA PHE A 69 -8.87 -13.67 6.60
C PHE A 69 -8.54 -14.69 7.70
N VAL A 70 -7.40 -14.47 8.35
CA VAL A 70 -6.96 -15.26 9.50
C VAL A 70 -6.98 -14.36 10.72
N ALA A 71 -7.86 -14.65 11.68
CA ALA A 71 -7.86 -13.95 12.97
C ALA A 71 -6.51 -14.17 13.67
N ALA A 72 -5.90 -13.09 14.14
CA ALA A 72 -4.60 -13.12 14.78
C ALA A 72 -4.54 -12.12 15.92
N ASP A 73 -3.71 -12.41 16.91
CA ASP A 73 -3.50 -11.50 18.03
C ASP A 73 -2.91 -10.16 17.56
N ALA A 74 -3.52 -9.06 18.02
CA ALA A 74 -3.14 -7.70 17.70
C ALA A 74 -1.70 -7.40 18.15
N ALA A 75 -1.32 -7.90 19.34
CA ALA A 75 -0.01 -7.63 19.91
C ALA A 75 1.12 -8.24 19.08
N GLN A 76 0.81 -9.13 18.12
CA GLN A 76 1.82 -9.80 17.33
C GLN A 76 1.68 -9.90 15.81
N ALA A 77 0.65 -9.26 15.26
CA ALA A 77 0.24 -9.44 13.88
C ALA A 77 1.36 -9.28 12.84
N ALA A 78 2.29 -8.32 12.98
CA ALA A 78 3.40 -8.14 12.06
C ALA A 78 4.38 -9.34 12.02
N ARG A 79 4.73 -9.92 13.16
CA ARG A 79 5.62 -11.11 13.21
C ARG A 79 4.92 -12.33 12.63
N THR A 80 3.66 -12.52 13.00
CA THR A 80 2.82 -13.61 12.49
C THR A 80 2.67 -13.50 10.97
N ALA A 81 2.48 -12.28 10.44
CA ALA A 81 2.44 -12.03 9.00
C ALA A 81 3.74 -12.44 8.30
N VAL A 82 4.90 -12.00 8.81
CA VAL A 82 6.21 -12.36 8.24
C VAL A 82 6.47 -13.86 8.30
N ALA A 83 6.11 -14.52 9.41
CA ALA A 83 6.28 -15.96 9.56
C ALA A 83 5.36 -16.76 8.62
N LEU A 84 4.07 -16.42 8.55
CA LEU A 84 3.09 -17.08 7.69
C LEU A 84 3.46 -16.95 6.22
N VAL A 85 3.93 -15.77 5.83
CA VAL A 85 4.38 -15.50 4.48
C VAL A 85 5.51 -16.44 4.05
N ARG A 86 6.45 -16.76 4.95
CA ARG A 86 7.56 -17.69 4.68
C ARG A 86 7.13 -19.16 4.70
N LEU A 87 6.21 -19.52 5.59
CA LEU A 87 5.81 -20.93 5.81
C LEU A 87 4.76 -21.42 4.80
N ALA A 88 3.83 -20.56 4.39
CA ALA A 88 2.71 -20.93 3.54
C ALA A 88 2.88 -20.49 2.07
N GLU A 89 4.08 -20.06 1.67
CA GLU A 89 4.40 -19.53 0.34
C GLU A 89 3.38 -18.48 -0.17
N LEU A 90 2.87 -17.65 0.73
CA LEU A 90 1.85 -16.66 0.38
C LEU A 90 2.45 -15.55 -0.46
N THR A 91 1.69 -15.03 -1.43
CA THR A 91 2.18 -13.96 -2.31
C THR A 91 2.33 -12.65 -1.55
N ALA A 92 1.34 -12.31 -0.72
CA ALA A 92 1.36 -11.15 0.15
C ALA A 92 0.44 -11.35 1.38
N VAL A 93 0.64 -10.55 2.42
CA VAL A 93 -0.23 -10.46 3.59
C VAL A 93 -0.45 -9.00 3.94
N ALA A 94 -1.70 -8.62 4.22
CA ALA A 94 -2.05 -7.33 4.79
C ALA A 94 -2.46 -7.51 6.26
N VAL A 95 -1.82 -6.76 7.17
CA VAL A 95 -2.17 -6.69 8.58
C VAL A 95 -3.35 -5.74 8.75
N HIS A 96 -4.40 -6.22 9.42
CA HIS A 96 -5.63 -5.49 9.68
C HIS A 96 -5.83 -5.30 11.18
N ALA A 97 -6.04 -4.04 11.60
CA ALA A 97 -6.51 -3.75 12.94
C ALA A 97 -8.04 -3.77 13.01
N ARG A 98 -8.61 -4.28 14.10
CA ARG A 98 -10.06 -4.43 14.31
C ARG A 98 -10.88 -3.15 14.11
N TYR A 99 -10.27 -1.99 14.35
CA TYR A 99 -10.93 -0.67 14.20
C TYR A 99 -10.52 0.05 12.91
N ALA A 100 -9.69 -0.55 12.07
CA ALA A 100 -9.30 0.07 10.82
C ALA A 100 -10.50 0.16 9.88
N PRO A 101 -10.75 1.32 9.25
CA PRO A 101 -11.79 1.44 8.24
C PRO A 101 -11.57 0.43 7.11
N SER A 102 -12.64 -0.18 6.61
CA SER A 102 -12.62 -1.15 5.49
C SER A 102 -11.83 -0.65 4.28
N ASP A 103 -11.93 0.65 4.00
CA ASP A 103 -11.23 1.30 2.88
C ASP A 103 -9.70 1.24 3.06
N THR A 104 -9.21 1.31 4.30
CA THR A 104 -7.77 1.23 4.60
C THR A 104 -7.25 -0.20 4.45
N ALA A 105 -8.02 -1.18 4.91
CA ALA A 105 -7.71 -2.60 4.69
C ALA A 105 -7.71 -2.94 3.19
N ALA A 106 -8.69 -2.41 2.44
CA ALA A 106 -8.74 -2.52 0.99
C ALA A 106 -7.48 -1.97 0.33
N LEU A 107 -7.08 -0.74 0.69
CA LEU A 107 -5.87 -0.10 0.18
C LEU A 107 -4.61 -0.93 0.48
N ALA A 108 -4.50 -1.49 1.68
CA ALA A 108 -3.40 -2.36 2.05
C ALA A 108 -3.34 -3.59 1.13
N VAL A 109 -4.45 -4.30 0.93
CA VAL A 109 -4.53 -5.45 0.01
C VAL A 109 -4.11 -5.09 -1.41
N CYS A 110 -4.61 -3.96 -1.93
CA CYS A 110 -4.27 -3.47 -3.27
C CYS A 110 -2.77 -3.16 -3.40
N LEU A 111 -2.22 -2.46 -2.40
CA LEU A 111 -0.81 -2.13 -2.37
C LEU A 111 0.04 -3.40 -2.31
N ALA A 112 -0.33 -4.38 -1.48
CA ALA A 112 0.39 -5.65 -1.37
C ALA A 112 0.49 -6.37 -2.72
N GLY A 113 -0.63 -6.46 -3.44
CA GLY A 113 -0.68 -7.04 -4.79
C GLY A 113 0.20 -6.29 -5.78
N ARG A 114 0.15 -4.95 -5.77
CA ARG A 114 0.93 -4.09 -6.67
C ARG A 114 2.43 -4.18 -6.40
N LEU A 115 2.83 -4.14 -5.13
CA LEU A 115 4.22 -4.30 -4.71
C LEU A 115 4.76 -5.65 -5.11
N HIS A 116 3.97 -6.72 -4.96
CA HIS A 116 4.38 -8.05 -5.42
C HIS A 116 4.64 -8.07 -6.94
N ASP A 117 3.75 -7.48 -7.75
CA ASP A 117 3.94 -7.39 -9.21
C ASP A 117 5.18 -6.59 -9.61
N VAL A 118 5.40 -5.45 -8.97
CA VAL A 118 6.58 -4.61 -9.21
C VAL A 118 7.86 -5.35 -8.82
N ARG A 119 7.87 -6.02 -7.67
CA ARG A 119 9.01 -6.82 -7.19
C ARG A 119 9.31 -7.99 -8.11
N ALA A 120 8.29 -8.75 -8.53
CA ALA A 120 8.42 -9.85 -9.47
C ALA A 120 9.01 -9.39 -10.82
N ARG A 121 8.54 -8.26 -11.36
CA ARG A 121 9.09 -7.67 -12.60
C ARG A 121 10.54 -7.23 -12.47
N ARG A 122 10.97 -6.84 -11.26
CA ARG A 122 12.36 -6.45 -10.96
C ARG A 122 13.25 -7.64 -10.57
N GLY A 123 12.74 -8.88 -10.62
CA GLY A 123 13.48 -10.07 -10.16
C GLY A 123 13.71 -10.08 -8.64
N LEU A 124 13.03 -9.22 -7.89
CA LEU A 124 13.07 -9.17 -6.44
C LEU A 124 12.05 -10.19 -5.93
N ALA A 125 12.41 -11.47 -5.98
CA ALA A 125 11.56 -12.52 -5.41
C ALA A 125 11.43 -12.27 -3.91
N GLY A 126 10.26 -11.82 -3.50
CA GLY A 126 10.00 -11.43 -2.13
C GLY A 126 8.52 -11.33 -1.91
N HIS A 127 8.05 -12.06 -0.91
CA HIS A 127 6.72 -11.88 -0.39
C HIS A 127 6.56 -10.48 0.19
N VAL A 128 5.34 -9.96 0.15
CA VAL A 128 5.03 -8.60 0.59
C VAL A 128 4.19 -8.65 1.86
N VAL A 129 4.63 -7.96 2.90
CA VAL A 129 3.81 -7.73 4.09
C VAL A 129 3.51 -6.24 4.15
N VAL A 130 2.23 -5.89 4.23
CA VAL A 130 1.77 -4.52 4.40
C VAL A 130 0.85 -4.40 5.60
N ALA A 131 0.68 -3.21 6.14
CA ALA A 131 -0.20 -2.92 7.25
C ALA A 131 -0.97 -1.62 6.98
N ASP A 132 -2.26 -1.63 7.32
CA ASP A 132 -3.14 -0.47 7.20
C ASP A 132 -2.88 0.62 8.25
N HIS A 133 -2.08 0.32 9.28
CA HIS A 133 -1.60 1.21 10.33
C HIS A 133 -0.10 0.97 10.59
N ARG A 134 0.57 1.88 11.31
CA ARG A 134 1.96 1.69 11.73
C ARG A 134 2.01 0.55 12.75
N PRO A 135 2.60 -0.62 12.43
CA PRO A 135 2.60 -1.74 13.35
C PRO A 135 3.59 -1.48 14.48
N GLU A 136 3.23 -1.88 15.70
CA GLU A 136 4.16 -1.91 16.82
C GLU A 136 5.15 -3.07 16.62
N LEU A 137 6.39 -2.73 16.28
CA LEU A 137 7.49 -3.68 16.27
C LEU A 137 8.14 -3.66 17.66
N PRO A 138 8.21 -4.80 18.37
CA PRO A 138 8.85 -4.82 19.68
C PRO A 138 10.33 -4.47 19.51
N ALA A 139 10.78 -3.51 20.31
CA ALA A 139 12.19 -3.16 20.40
C ALA A 139 13.01 -4.40 20.81
N MET A 140 14.28 -4.42 20.37
CA MET A 140 15.33 -5.36 20.79
C MET A 140 15.11 -5.91 22.21
N GLY A 141 14.85 -7.22 22.33
CA GLY A 141 14.96 -7.92 23.62
C GLY A 141 13.82 -8.85 24.03
N ALA A 142 12.71 -8.94 23.30
CA ALA A 142 11.68 -9.95 23.59
C ALA A 142 11.88 -11.18 22.67
N PRO A 143 12.41 -12.32 23.15
CA PRO A 143 12.44 -13.54 22.36
C PRO A 143 11.00 -13.93 22.01
N ALA A 144 10.70 -14.05 20.72
CA ALA A 144 9.47 -14.70 20.29
C ALA A 144 9.62 -16.19 20.59
N GLU A 145 9.17 -16.61 21.79
CA GLU A 145 9.15 -18.03 22.14
C GLU A 145 8.37 -18.82 21.06
N GLY A 146 9.04 -19.80 20.45
CA GLY A 146 8.40 -20.79 19.58
C GLY A 146 8.38 -20.51 18.07
N MET A 147 8.86 -19.37 17.56
CA MET A 147 8.99 -19.15 16.11
C MET A 147 10.45 -19.01 15.70
N GLY A 148 11.00 -20.09 15.16
CA GLY A 148 12.39 -20.15 14.68
C GLY A 148 12.73 -19.05 13.68
N GLY A 149 13.79 -18.30 14.01
CA GLY A 149 14.71 -17.73 13.02
C GLY A 149 14.42 -16.33 12.48
N VAL A 150 13.52 -15.55 13.06
CA VAL A 150 13.42 -14.11 12.74
C VAL A 150 13.47 -13.30 14.01
N ASP A 151 14.64 -12.69 14.28
CA ASP A 151 14.71 -11.62 15.26
C ASP A 151 13.89 -10.44 14.72
N ALA A 152 12.69 -10.27 15.29
CA ALA A 152 11.81 -9.16 14.94
C ALA A 152 12.42 -7.79 15.24
N ALA A 153 13.53 -7.79 16.01
CA ALA A 153 14.39 -6.64 16.25
C ALA A 153 14.94 -5.99 14.98
N ASP A 154 14.94 -6.70 13.84
CA ASP A 154 15.54 -6.23 12.58
C ASP A 154 14.51 -5.87 11.50
N LEU A 155 13.20 -5.88 11.78
CA LEU A 155 12.22 -5.53 10.75
C LEU A 155 12.19 -4.02 10.48
N VAL A 156 12.06 -3.67 9.21
CA VAL A 156 11.99 -2.29 8.70
C VAL A 156 10.56 -2.00 8.26
N CYS A 157 9.98 -0.92 8.79
CA CYS A 157 8.68 -0.40 8.37
C CYS A 157 8.87 0.78 7.42
N VAL A 158 8.31 0.72 6.22
CA VAL A 158 8.42 1.78 5.22
C VAL A 158 7.02 2.32 4.88
N PRO A 159 6.73 3.61 5.10
CA PRO A 159 5.45 4.18 4.72
C PRO A 159 5.39 4.42 3.20
N HIS A 160 4.35 3.93 2.54
CA HIS A 160 4.03 4.24 1.14
C HIS A 160 2.95 5.31 1.08
N LEU A 161 3.25 6.42 0.41
CA LEU A 161 2.32 7.54 0.23
C LEU A 161 1.35 7.24 -0.91
N LEU A 162 0.05 7.17 -0.60
CA LEU A 162 -1.00 6.79 -1.54
C LEU A 162 -2.05 7.89 -1.65
N ALA A 163 -2.44 8.20 -2.88
CA ALA A 163 -3.62 9.01 -3.16
C ALA A 163 -4.85 8.11 -3.27
N VAL A 164 -5.84 8.33 -2.41
CA VAL A 164 -7.08 7.56 -2.36
C VAL A 164 -8.19 8.38 -2.99
N HIS A 165 -8.63 7.98 -4.18
CA HIS A 165 -9.72 8.64 -4.89
C HIS A 165 -11.06 8.10 -4.40
N ARG A 166 -11.80 8.89 -3.60
CA ARG A 166 -13.17 8.59 -3.24
C ARG A 166 -14.08 9.01 -4.38
N ARG A 167 -14.73 8.04 -5.02
CA ARG A 167 -15.75 8.32 -6.04
C ARG A 167 -16.89 9.09 -5.37
N ALA A 168 -17.19 10.28 -5.87
CA ALA A 168 -18.35 11.05 -5.44
C ALA A 168 -19.62 10.25 -5.78
N GLY A 169 -20.36 9.82 -4.74
CA GLY A 169 -21.55 8.98 -4.88
C GLY A 169 -22.13 8.44 -3.58
N GLU A 170 -21.34 8.29 -2.52
CA GLU A 170 -21.84 7.90 -1.19
C GLU A 170 -21.47 8.98 -0.15
N GLY A 171 -22.47 9.82 0.16
CA GLY A 171 -22.36 10.88 1.14
C GLY A 171 -22.17 10.34 2.55
N VAL A 172 -20.93 10.35 3.06
CA VAL A 172 -20.64 10.25 4.49
C VAL A 172 -19.50 11.19 4.85
N ARG A 173 -19.81 12.23 5.63
CA ARG A 173 -18.84 13.08 6.34
C ARG A 173 -18.18 12.25 7.45
N GLY A 174 -16.86 12.11 7.40
CA GLY A 174 -16.07 11.56 8.51
C GLY A 174 -15.67 12.65 9.51
N PRO A 175 -15.41 12.31 10.79
CA PRO A 175 -15.30 13.28 11.89
C PRO A 175 -13.96 14.01 11.98
N TRP A 176 -12.96 13.65 11.17
CA TRP A 176 -11.65 14.31 11.14
C TRP A 176 -11.20 14.43 9.69
N GLY A 177 -11.25 15.64 9.14
CA GLY A 177 -10.93 15.90 7.74
C GLY A 177 -10.30 17.28 7.59
N GLY A 178 -9.03 17.28 7.17
CA GLY A 178 -8.40 18.45 6.55
C GLY A 178 -9.14 18.86 5.27
N PRO A 179 -8.74 19.97 4.64
CA PRO A 179 -9.51 20.59 3.56
C PRO A 179 -9.76 19.62 2.40
N MET A 180 -11.01 19.65 1.91
CA MET A 180 -11.47 18.89 0.76
C MET A 180 -10.66 19.32 -0.48
N GLY A 181 -9.67 18.52 -0.87
CA GLY A 181 -9.09 18.60 -2.21
C GLY A 181 -10.18 18.33 -3.27
N PRO A 182 -9.92 18.67 -4.55
CA PRO A 182 -10.92 18.58 -5.62
C PRO A 182 -11.63 17.21 -5.60
N ALA A 183 -12.91 17.26 -5.21
CA ALA A 183 -13.85 16.15 -5.01
C ALA A 183 -13.23 14.76 -4.73
N GLY A 184 -12.84 14.53 -3.48
CA GLY A 184 -12.79 13.17 -2.90
C GLY A 184 -11.42 12.50 -2.82
N VAL A 185 -10.31 13.16 -3.12
CA VAL A 185 -8.98 12.52 -2.97
C VAL A 185 -8.41 12.77 -1.56
N THR A 186 -8.04 11.70 -0.85
CA THR A 186 -7.35 11.75 0.46
C THR A 186 -5.98 11.08 0.36
N ASP A 187 -4.93 11.73 0.84
CA ASP A 187 -3.61 11.10 0.97
C ASP A 187 -3.55 10.24 2.21
N ARG A 188 -3.02 9.02 2.09
CA ARG A 188 -2.82 8.09 3.22
C ARG A 188 -1.48 7.39 3.12
N ALA A 189 -0.99 6.94 4.26
CA ALA A 189 0.15 6.03 4.34
C ALA A 189 -0.33 4.59 4.55
N VAL A 190 0.27 3.66 3.81
CA VAL A 190 0.20 2.22 4.11
C VAL A 190 1.62 1.76 4.35
N TRP A 191 1.82 0.93 5.37
CA TRP A 191 3.15 0.53 5.81
C TRP A 191 3.55 -0.77 5.15
N GLU A 192 4.75 -0.86 4.62
CA GLU A 192 5.34 -2.11 4.18
C GLU A 192 6.34 -2.58 5.23
N ILE A 193 6.26 -3.86 5.60
CA ILE A 193 7.14 -4.49 6.58
C ILE A 193 8.08 -5.41 5.81
N MET A 194 9.39 -5.25 6.01
CA MET A 194 10.40 -6.02 5.28
C MET A 194 11.64 -6.28 6.12
N SER A 195 12.46 -7.25 5.70
CA SER A 195 13.78 -7.45 6.32
C SER A 195 14.77 -6.37 5.87
N PRO A 196 15.90 -6.17 6.58
CA PRO A 196 16.93 -5.21 6.17
C PRO A 196 17.51 -5.50 4.79
N ASP A 197 17.65 -6.78 4.43
CA ASP A 197 18.15 -7.18 3.11
C ASP A 197 17.16 -6.87 2.00
N GLN A 198 15.86 -7.08 2.25
CA GLN A 198 14.82 -6.66 1.31
C GLN A 198 14.79 -5.14 1.15
N HIS A 199 14.95 -4.39 2.25
CA HIS A 199 15.02 -2.93 2.22
C HIS A 199 16.24 -2.45 1.42
N ARG A 200 17.42 -3.02 1.65
CA ARG A 200 18.64 -2.71 0.89
C ARG A 200 18.46 -3.03 -0.60
N ALA A 201 17.87 -4.18 -0.93
CA ALA A 201 17.60 -4.56 -2.31
C ALA A 201 16.58 -3.62 -2.99
N TRP A 202 15.54 -3.21 -2.27
CA TRP A 202 14.54 -2.24 -2.74
C TRP A 202 15.18 -0.89 -3.08
N LEU A 203 16.13 -0.42 -2.27
CA LEU A 203 16.92 0.79 -2.53
C LEU A 203 18.02 0.63 -3.59
N GLY A 204 18.13 -0.54 -4.23
CA GLY A 204 19.17 -0.82 -5.21
C GLY A 204 20.58 -0.83 -4.61
N GLY A 205 20.72 -1.25 -3.35
CA GLY A 205 21.99 -1.33 -2.63
C GLY A 205 22.44 -0.02 -1.96
N ARG A 206 21.67 1.06 -2.06
CA ARG A 206 22.00 2.36 -1.46
C ARG A 206 21.56 2.45 0.01
N PRO A 207 22.30 3.19 0.85
CA PRO A 207 21.80 3.54 2.18
C PRO A 207 20.60 4.49 2.03
N GLY A 208 19.52 4.20 2.75
CA GLY A 208 18.36 5.09 2.87
C GLY A 208 18.53 6.05 4.03
N PRO A 209 17.75 7.15 4.09
CA PRO A 209 17.55 7.87 5.35
C PRO A 209 17.08 6.93 6.47
N PRO A 210 17.39 7.26 7.73
CA PRO A 210 16.80 6.59 8.89
C PRO A 210 15.26 6.63 8.81
N VAL A 211 14.62 5.50 9.13
CA VAL A 211 13.15 5.33 9.01
C VAL A 211 12.40 6.31 9.91
N ASP A 212 12.88 6.49 11.13
CA ASP A 212 12.36 7.42 12.14
C ASP A 212 12.21 8.85 11.61
N VAL A 213 13.17 9.33 10.81
CA VAL A 213 13.12 10.68 10.22
C VAL A 213 11.99 10.83 9.20
N LEU A 214 11.67 9.77 8.44
CA LEU A 214 10.52 9.79 7.53
C LEU A 214 9.20 9.80 8.28
N GLU A 215 9.13 9.06 9.38
CA GLU A 215 7.92 8.97 10.20
C GLU A 215 7.63 10.29 10.90
N GLU A 216 8.66 10.96 11.42
CA GLU A 216 8.56 12.31 12.02
C GLU A 216 7.93 13.32 11.04
N HIS A 217 8.29 13.23 9.76
CA HIS A 217 7.81 14.16 8.73
C HIS A 217 6.64 13.62 7.90
N LEU A 218 6.01 12.52 8.30
CA LEU A 218 4.99 11.84 7.50
C LEU A 218 3.79 12.75 7.19
N GLY A 219 3.31 13.54 8.17
CA GLY A 219 2.23 14.50 7.97
C GLY A 219 2.58 15.52 6.87
N GLY A 220 3.74 16.17 6.99
CA GLY A 220 4.25 17.10 5.99
C GLY A 220 4.48 16.48 4.61
N LEU A 221 4.90 15.21 4.55
CA LEU A 221 5.04 14.46 3.30
C LEU A 221 3.69 14.17 2.64
N LEU A 222 2.65 13.84 3.41
CA LEU A 222 1.29 13.67 2.90
C LEU A 222 0.73 15.00 2.37
N THR A 223 0.94 16.09 3.11
CA THR A 223 0.56 17.44 2.67
C THR A 223 1.31 17.84 1.40
N LEU A 224 2.62 17.56 1.30
CA LEU A 224 3.40 17.78 0.08
C LEU A 224 2.86 16.95 -1.09
N ALA A 225 2.50 15.68 -0.89
CA ALA A 225 1.92 14.83 -1.92
C ALA A 225 0.62 15.43 -2.49
N GLY A 226 -0.25 15.94 -1.60
CA GLY A 226 -1.49 16.62 -1.99
C GLY A 226 -1.24 17.90 -2.79
N LEU A 227 -0.25 18.72 -2.38
CA LEU A 227 0.14 19.94 -3.08
C LEU A 227 0.75 19.64 -4.47
N VAL A 228 1.64 18.66 -4.57
CA VAL A 228 2.25 18.24 -5.84
C VAL A 228 1.17 17.76 -6.80
N ARG A 229 0.25 16.92 -6.33
CA ARG A 229 -0.84 16.38 -7.16
C ARG A 229 -1.80 17.46 -7.65
N SER A 230 -2.06 18.48 -6.83
CA SER A 230 -2.94 19.59 -7.20
C SER A 230 -2.24 20.67 -8.03
N GLY A 231 -0.94 20.52 -8.32
CA GLY A 231 -0.16 21.53 -9.03
C GLY A 231 -0.05 22.85 -8.28
N CYS A 232 -0.05 22.80 -6.94
CA CYS A 232 -0.10 24.00 -6.11
C CYS A 232 1.24 24.73 -6.09
N ALA A 233 1.23 26.01 -6.49
CA ALA A 233 2.43 26.86 -6.51
C ALA A 233 2.98 27.19 -5.11
N GLN A 234 2.24 26.91 -4.03
CA GLN A 234 2.61 27.25 -2.66
C GLN A 234 3.60 26.26 -2.02
N ILE A 235 4.08 25.27 -2.79
CA ILE A 235 5.11 24.32 -2.33
C ILE A 235 6.41 25.10 -2.05
N PRO A 236 6.98 25.01 -0.84
CA PRO A 236 8.33 25.51 -0.58
C PRO A 236 9.34 24.91 -1.56
N SER A 237 10.18 25.76 -2.16
CA SER A 237 11.12 25.34 -3.22
C SER A 237 10.45 24.63 -4.41
N HIS A 238 9.25 25.07 -4.81
CA HIS A 238 8.41 24.45 -5.85
C HIS A 238 9.18 23.96 -7.09
N ALA A 239 10.03 24.79 -7.70
CA ALA A 239 10.78 24.42 -8.91
C ALA A 239 11.78 23.27 -8.66
N GLU A 240 12.46 23.28 -7.51
CA GLU A 240 13.41 22.24 -7.13
C GLU A 240 12.71 20.92 -6.82
N VAL A 241 11.57 20.99 -6.11
CA VAL A 241 10.73 19.83 -5.80
C VAL A 241 10.24 19.19 -7.10
N LEU A 242 9.66 19.96 -8.02
CA LEU A 242 9.22 19.43 -9.31
C LEU A 242 10.37 18.89 -10.16
N GLY A 243 11.55 19.52 -10.09
CA GLY A 243 12.77 19.04 -10.74
C GLY A 243 13.23 17.68 -10.21
N VAL A 244 13.24 17.51 -8.89
CA VAL A 244 13.57 16.24 -8.21
C VAL A 244 12.56 15.15 -8.55
N LEU A 245 11.27 15.48 -8.58
CA LEU A 245 10.20 14.54 -8.92
C LEU A 245 10.10 14.29 -10.43
N ARG A 246 10.80 15.06 -11.27
CA ARG A 246 10.72 15.02 -12.74
C ARG A 246 9.28 15.15 -13.25
N GLY A 247 8.48 15.96 -12.58
CA GLY A 247 7.04 16.12 -12.85
C GLY A 247 6.16 14.94 -12.47
N GLY A 248 6.71 13.90 -11.82
CA GLY A 248 5.97 12.75 -11.31
C GLY A 248 5.39 12.97 -9.91
N PRO A 249 4.61 12.00 -9.40
CA PRO A 249 4.07 12.07 -8.04
C PRO A 249 5.17 11.96 -6.97
N LEU A 250 4.89 12.50 -5.78
CA LEU A 250 5.72 12.23 -4.61
C LEU A 250 5.58 10.74 -4.24
N THR A 251 6.69 10.02 -4.21
CA THR A 251 6.75 8.61 -3.83
C THR A 251 7.77 8.41 -2.72
N THR A 252 7.61 7.37 -1.91
CA THR A 252 8.58 7.03 -0.87
C THR A 252 9.97 6.79 -1.47
N GLU A 253 10.06 6.13 -2.63
CA GLU A 253 11.31 5.95 -3.38
C GLU A 253 11.99 7.30 -3.72
N ALA A 254 11.21 8.34 -4.07
CA ALA A 254 11.74 9.68 -4.33
C ALA A 254 12.28 10.34 -3.05
N VAL A 255 11.58 10.22 -1.92
CA VAL A 255 12.03 10.74 -0.62
C VAL A 255 13.35 10.10 -0.21
N TYR A 256 13.47 8.78 -0.36
CA TYR A 256 14.71 8.07 -0.05
C TYR A 256 15.88 8.44 -0.96
N ARG A 257 15.61 8.82 -2.23
CA ARG A 257 16.66 9.29 -3.16
C ARG A 257 17.07 10.74 -2.93
N HIS A 258 16.15 11.58 -2.46
CA HIS A 258 16.38 13.01 -2.27
C HIS A 258 15.93 13.48 -0.88
N PRO A 259 16.45 12.88 0.20
CA PRO A 259 15.93 13.10 1.55
C PRO A 259 16.11 14.55 2.00
N GLY A 260 17.25 15.18 1.69
CA GLY A 260 17.55 16.54 2.15
C GLY A 260 16.48 17.57 1.75
N LEU A 261 16.20 17.69 0.45
CA LEU A 261 15.18 18.65 -0.02
C LEU A 261 13.77 18.25 0.44
N LEU A 262 13.38 16.99 0.20
CA LEU A 262 11.98 16.58 0.40
C LEU A 262 11.59 16.55 1.88
N LEU A 263 12.49 16.14 2.78
CA LEU A 263 12.23 16.17 4.22
C LEU A 263 12.25 17.60 4.77
N ALA A 264 13.13 18.49 4.28
CA ALA A 264 13.12 19.89 4.69
C ALA A 264 11.80 20.60 4.29
N VAL A 265 11.31 20.34 3.08
CA VAL A 265 10.01 20.87 2.63
C VAL A 265 8.87 20.27 3.45
N ALA A 266 8.89 18.96 3.73
CA ALA A 266 7.90 18.30 4.57
C ALA A 266 7.88 18.88 5.99
N ALA A 267 9.03 19.08 6.63
CA ALA A 267 9.14 19.70 7.94
C ALA A 267 8.51 21.10 7.97
N ALA A 268 8.78 21.92 6.94
CA ALA A 268 8.20 23.26 6.82
C ALA A 268 6.67 23.26 6.61
N LEU A 269 6.12 22.18 6.03
CA LEU A 269 4.68 22.01 5.87
C LEU A 269 4.01 21.45 7.12
N GLY A 270 4.65 20.51 7.83
CA GLY A 270 4.14 19.93 9.07
C GLY A 270 3.97 20.96 10.18
N ASN A 271 4.92 21.90 10.32
CA ASN A 271 4.86 22.98 11.32
C ASN A 271 3.75 24.02 11.06
N ARG A 272 2.98 23.92 9.97
CA ARG A 272 1.86 24.83 9.67
C ARG A 272 0.50 24.27 10.10
N GLU A 273 0.46 23.00 10.50
CA GLU A 273 -0.76 22.32 10.96
C GLU A 273 -0.89 22.31 12.50
N GLU A 274 0.13 22.82 13.22
CA GLU A 274 0.11 23.14 14.67
C GLU A 274 -0.25 24.61 14.94
#